data_AF-F8KFP3-F1
#
_entry.id   AF-F8KFP3-F1
#
_cell.length_a   1.000
_cell.length_b   1.000
_cell.length_c   1.000
_cell.angle_alpha   90.00
_cell.angle_beta   90.00
_cell.angle_gamma   90.00
#
_symmetry.space_group_name_H-M   'P 1'
#
loop_
_entity.id
_entity.type
_entity.pdbx_description
1 polymer ?
#
loop_
_entity_poly.entity_id
_entity_poly.type
_entity_poly.pdbx_seq_one_letter_code
_entity_poly.pdbx_strand_id
1 'polypeptide(L)' 'MSKKDKKVEVSVKDIERRNQPVQQIFIGDRLIGEVVTDNERFKAMLISDQSEFYVRSQEEGLEIVLQQYHLHQH' A
#
# COMPACT_ATOMS: atom_id res chain seq x y z
N MET A 1 -19.14 -2.63 25.27
CA MET A 1 -18.75 -3.11 23.92
C MET A 1 -17.34 -2.61 23.65
N SER A 2 -16.32 -3.36 24.07
CA SER A 2 -14.93 -2.98 23.82
C SER A 2 -14.62 -3.24 22.35
N LYS A 3 -14.65 -2.18 21.53
CA LYS A 3 -14.02 -2.19 20.21
C LYS A 3 -12.55 -2.51 20.49
N LYS A 4 -12.15 -3.74 20.23
CA LYS A 4 -10.77 -4.19 20.35
C LYS A 4 -10.01 -3.38 19.29
N ASP A 5 -9.31 -2.33 19.70
CA ASP A 5 -8.33 -1.62 18.88
C ASP A 5 -7.33 -2.67 18.38
N LYS A 6 -7.61 -3.26 17.22
CA LYS A 6 -6.63 -4.04 16.49
C LYS A 6 -5.61 -3.02 16.03
N LYS A 7 -4.52 -2.88 16.78
CA LYS A 7 -3.32 -2.21 16.28
C LYS A 7 -2.87 -2.99 15.06
N VAL A 8 -3.22 -2.49 13.89
CA VAL A 8 -2.75 -3.01 12.61
C VAL A 8 -1.32 -2.50 12.49
N GLU A 9 -0.35 -3.39 12.65
CA GLU A 9 1.05 -3.03 12.44
C GLU A 9 1.30 -2.92 10.94
N VAL A 10 1.44 -1.68 10.46
CA VAL A 10 1.76 -1.37 9.07
C VAL A 10 3.27 -1.21 8.96
N SER A 11 3.89 -1.93 8.02
CA SER A 11 5.31 -1.84 7.71
C SER A 11 5.50 -1.48 6.25
N VAL A 12 6.40 -0.54 5.98
CA VAL A 12 6.81 -0.19 4.61
C VAL A 12 8.23 -0.67 4.38
N LYS A 13 8.47 -1.31 3.23
CA LYS A 13 9.81 -1.71 2.79
C LYS A 13 10.12 -1.07 1.45
N ASP A 14 11.16 -0.27 1.41
CA ASP A 14 11.73 0.21 0.16
C ASP A 14 12.57 -0.90 -0.49
N ILE A 15 12.24 -1.22 -1.74
CA ILE A 15 13.02 -2.13 -2.58
C ILE A 15 13.29 -1.45 -3.92
N GLU A 16 14.35 -1.88 -4.59
CA GLU A 16 14.55 -1.56 -5.99
C GLU A 16 14.10 -2.74 -6.86
N ARG A 17 13.11 -2.52 -7.71
CA ARG A 17 12.66 -3.52 -8.69
C ARG A 17 12.93 -2.97 -10.09
N ARG A 18 13.80 -3.64 -10.85
CA ARG A 18 14.15 -3.25 -12.23
C ARG A 18 14.64 -1.79 -12.32
N ASN A 19 15.52 -1.38 -11.40
CA ASN A 19 16.04 0.00 -11.29
C ASN A 19 14.97 1.07 -11.03
N GLN A 20 13.79 0.69 -10.54
CA GLN A 20 12.76 1.62 -10.08
C GLN A 20 12.56 1.45 -8.57
N PRO A 21 12.45 2.56 -7.82
CA PRO A 21 12.11 2.50 -6.41
C PRO A 21 10.66 2.03 -6.27
N VAL A 22 10.47 1.01 -5.42
CA VAL A 22 9.16 0.45 -5.10
C VAL A 22 9.03 0.38 -3.59
N GLN A 23 7.96 0.98 -3.07
CA GLN A 23 7.58 0.84 -1.67
C GLN A 23 6.56 -0.27 -1.53
N GLN A 24 6.92 -1.30 -0.78
CA GLN A 24 6.02 -2.40 -0.47
C GLN A 24 5.36 -2.17 0.88
N ILE A 25 4.04 -2.33 0.91
CA ILE A 25 3.21 -2.04 2.08
C ILE A 25 2.71 -3.36 2.65
N PHE A 26 3.04 -3.59 3.91
CA PHE A 26 2.70 -4.80 4.64
C PHE A 26 1.78 -4.50 5.82
N ILE A 27 0.87 -5.43 6.09
CA ILE A 27 0.17 -5.53 7.37
C ILE A 27 0.60 -6.82 8.04
N GLY A 28 1.33 -6.71 9.15
CA GLY A 28 2.11 -7.83 9.68
C GLY A 28 3.05 -8.38 8.59
N ASP A 29 2.94 -9.68 8.29
CA ASP A 29 3.76 -10.34 7.25
C ASP A 29 3.12 -10.34 5.84
N ARG A 30 1.91 -9.78 5.70
CA ARG A 30 1.16 -9.82 4.44
C ARG A 30 1.44 -8.58 3.61
N LEU A 31 1.94 -8.77 2.39
CA LEU A 31 2.00 -7.72 1.38
C LEU A 31 0.57 -7.39 0.90
N ILE A 32 0.14 -6.15 1.08
CA ILE A 32 -1.20 -5.69 0.72
C ILE A 32 -1.21 -4.79 -0.51
N GLY A 33 -0.10 -4.10 -0.77
CA GLY A 33 0.05 -3.23 -1.92
C GLY A 33 1.48 -2.75 -2.09
N GLU A 34 1.71 -2.03 -3.17
CA GLU A 34 2.99 -1.41 -3.46
C GLU A 34 2.80 -0.06 -4.16
N VAL A 35 3.65 0.91 -3.87
CA VAL A 35 3.70 2.21 -4.53
C VAL A 35 4.96 2.25 -5.38
N VAL A 36 4.77 2.45 -6.68
CA VAL A 36 5.86 2.60 -7.64
C VAL A 36 5.96 4.05 -8.09
N THR A 37 7.18 4.52 -8.31
CA THR A 37 7.41 5.77 -9.03
C THR A 37 7.43 5.50 -10.52
N ASP A 38 6.45 6.04 -11.24
CA ASP A 38 6.36 6.00 -12.69
C ASP A 38 6.64 7.40 -13.24
N ASN A 39 7.90 7.64 -13.63
CA ASN A 39 8.40 8.95 -14.07
C ASN A 39 8.18 10.05 -13.02
N GLU A 40 7.25 10.98 -13.26
CA GLU A 40 6.90 12.09 -12.37
C GLU A 40 5.64 11.83 -11.52
N ARG A 41 5.06 10.63 -11.64
CA ARG A 41 3.84 10.24 -10.94
C ARG A 41 4.09 9.05 -10.03
N PHE A 42 3.23 8.92 -9.03
CA PHE A 42 3.22 7.76 -8.17
C PHE A 42 2.01 6.90 -8.54
N LYS A 43 2.21 5.59 -8.54
CA LYS A 43 1.14 4.62 -8.80
C LYS A 43 1.08 3.64 -7.64
N ALA A 44 -0.04 3.63 -6.94
CA ALA A 44 -0.34 2.64 -5.92
C ALA A 44 -1.03 1.43 -6.55
N MET A 45 -0.60 0.23 -6.19
CA MET A 45 -1.13 -1.02 -6.70
C MET A 45 -1.56 -1.90 -5.52
N LEU A 46 -2.78 -2.41 -5.55
CA LEU A 46 -3.27 -3.38 -4.57
C LEU A 46 -2.96 -4.80 -5.03
N ILE A 47 -2.44 -5.63 -4.12
CA ILE A 47 -2.15 -7.04 -4.43
C ILE A 47 -3.41 -7.89 -4.49
N SER A 48 -4.45 -7.52 -3.74
CA SER A 48 -5.70 -8.30 -3.62
C SER A 48 -6.44 -8.46 -4.95
N ASP A 49 -6.50 -7.41 -5.74
CA ASP A 49 -7.33 -7.30 -6.93
C ASP A 49 -6.58 -6.70 -8.14
N GLN A 50 -5.27 -6.42 -7.98
CA GLN A 50 -4.43 -5.80 -9.00
C GLN A 50 -4.94 -4.42 -9.45
N SER A 51 -5.76 -3.76 -8.63
CA SER A 51 -6.24 -2.41 -8.90
C SER A 51 -5.10 -1.40 -8.79
N GLU A 52 -5.09 -0.44 -9.70
CA GLU A 52 -4.05 0.59 -9.80
C GLU A 52 -4.65 1.99 -9.62
N PHE A 53 -3.97 2.83 -8.84
CA PHE A 53 -4.40 4.19 -8.52
C PHE A 53 -3.25 5.16 -8.73
N TYR A 54 -3.50 6.21 -9.52
CA TYR A 54 -2.54 7.30 -9.68
C TYR A 54 -2.67 8.26 -8.49
N VAL A 55 -1.54 8.54 -7.86
CA VAL A 55 -1.43 9.38 -6.66
C VAL A 55 -0.31 10.40 -6.83
N ARG A 56 -0.34 11.45 -6.02
CA ARG A 56 0.55 12.61 -6.10
C ARG A 56 1.79 12.45 -5.22
N SER A 57 1.75 11.56 -4.23
CA SER A 57 2.91 11.25 -3.38
C SER A 57 2.91 9.79 -2.92
N GLN A 58 4.02 9.36 -2.33
CA GLN A 58 4.13 8.02 -1.73
C GLN A 58 3.20 7.86 -0.53
N GLU A 59 3.08 8.90 0.31
CA GLU A 59 2.17 8.90 1.45
C GLU A 59 0.71 8.75 1.02
N GLU A 60 0.28 9.48 -0.02
CA GLU A 60 -1.06 9.33 -0.59
C GLU A 60 -1.28 7.91 -1.11
N GLY A 61 -0.28 7.31 -1.76
CA GLY A 61 -0.32 5.91 -2.20
C GLY A 61 -0.50 4.92 -1.06
N LEU A 62 0.22 5.12 0.04
CA LEU A 62 0.09 4.31 1.25
C LEU A 62 -1.32 4.41 1.84
N GLU A 63 -1.85 5.63 1.98
CA GLU A 63 -3.19 5.86 2.51
C GLU A 63 -4.27 5.19 1.66
N ILE A 64 -4.19 5.31 0.33
CA ILE A 64 -5.13 4.67 -0.59
C ILE A 64 -5.08 3.14 -0.46
N VAL A 65 -3.88 2.54 -0.44
CA VAL A 65 -3.73 1.09 -0.27
C VAL A 65 -4.35 0.60 1.04
N LEU A 66 -4.11 1.33 2.15
CA LEU A 66 -4.69 0.99 3.44
C LEU A 66 -6.22 1.15 3.46
N GLN A 67 -6.73 2.22 2.87
CA GLN A 67 -8.17 2.47 2.77
C GLN A 67 -8.87 1.37 1.97
N GLN A 68 -8.35 1.03 0.79
CA GLN A 68 -8.92 -0.02 -0.05
C GLN A 68 -8.80 -1.40 0.61
N TYR A 69 -7.66 -1.71 1.25
CA TYR A 69 -7.51 -2.97 1.96
C TYR A 69 -8.60 -3.18 3.03
N HIS A 70 -8.91 -2.15 3.83
CA HIS A 70 -9.98 -2.26 4.84
C HIS A 70 -11.38 -2.44 4.23
N LEU A 71 -11.67 -1.82 3.09
CA LEU A 71 -12.97 -1.95 2.41
C LEU A 71 -13.22 -3.37 1.90
N HIS A 72 -12.16 -4.09 1.52
CA HIS A 72 -12.24 -5.47 1.01
C HIS A 72 -12.15 -6.57 2.08
N GLN A 73 -11.98 -6.22 3.37
CA GLN A 73 -11.94 -7.19 4.49
C GLN A 73 -13.33 -7.51 5.07
N HIS A 74 -14.41 -7.22 4.34
CA HIS A 74 -15.80 -7.50 4.74
C HIS A 74 -16.37 -8.75 4.09
#